data_AF-A0A8H3ZV51-F1
#
_entry.id   AF-A0A8H3ZV51-F1
#
_cell.length_a   1.000
_cell.length_b   1.000
_cell.length_c   1.000
_cell.angle_alpha   90.00
_cell.angle_beta   90.00
_cell.angle_gamma   90.00
#
_symmetry.space_group_name_H-M   'P 1'
#
loop_
_entity.id
_entity.type
_entity.pdbx_description
1 polymer ?
#
loop_
_entity_poly.entity_id
_entity_poly.type
_entity_poly.pdbx_seq_one_letter_code
_entity_poly.pdbx_strand_id
1 'polypeptide(L)'
;MKIKTTKTLHTRCNVCRSKHSTCKPSKENPDVCKYCFKKKLICVKYKPQYIEQEIVRLNQVVYEKDQEIKSLHKQLITFQLLKQQVESLFTIIELE
;
A
#
# COMPACT_ATOMS: atom_id res chain seq x y z
N MET A 1 -42.40 1.59 3.66
CA MET A 1 -41.47 0.73 2.89
C MET A 1 -40.43 0.13 3.83
N LYS A 2 -40.37 -1.21 3.97
CA LYS A 2 -39.30 -1.88 4.72
C LYS A 2 -38.06 -1.96 3.82
N ILE A 3 -37.02 -1.20 4.15
CA ILE A 3 -35.74 -1.22 3.43
C ILE A 3 -35.09 -2.57 3.70
N LYS A 4 -35.05 -3.45 2.70
CA LYS A 4 -34.30 -4.72 2.75
C LYS A 4 -32.82 -4.37 2.85
N THR A 5 -32.19 -4.70 3.98
CA THR A 5 -30.74 -4.51 4.17
C THR A 5 -29.99 -5.53 3.31
N THR A 6 -29.55 -5.10 2.13
CA THR A 6 -28.61 -5.87 1.31
C THR A 6 -27.30 -6.07 2.08
N LYS A 7 -26.67 -7.24 1.92
CA LYS A 7 -25.42 -7.67 2.61
C LYS A 7 -24.23 -6.68 2.47
N THR A 8 -24.36 -5.63 1.66
CA THR A 8 -23.47 -4.46 1.56
C THR A 8 -23.40 -3.61 2.84
N LEU A 9 -24.25 -3.87 3.85
CA LEU A 9 -24.34 -3.10 5.11
C LEU A 9 -23.15 -3.25 6.08
N HIS A 10 -22.17 -4.11 5.81
CA HIS A 10 -21.11 -4.48 6.77
C HIS A 10 -19.70 -3.95 6.47
N THR A 11 -19.48 -3.19 5.39
CA THR A 11 -18.18 -2.55 5.19
C THR A 11 -18.03 -1.31 6.06
N ARG A 12 -17.16 -1.40 7.07
CA ARG A 12 -16.72 -0.23 7.85
C ARG A 12 -16.07 0.77 6.90
N CYS A 13 -16.42 2.05 7.03
CA CYS A 13 -15.69 3.11 6.33
C CYS A 13 -14.27 3.26 6.89
N ASN A 14 -13.38 3.90 6.14
CA ASN A 14 -11.97 4.10 6.54
C ASN A 14 -11.81 4.81 7.88
N VAL A 15 -12.68 5.78 8.16
CA VAL A 15 -12.66 6.52 9.43
C VAL A 15 -13.00 5.60 10.60
N CYS A 16 -14.02 4.74 10.46
CA CYS A 16 -14.37 3.79 11.53
C CYS A 16 -13.38 2.63 11.63
N ARG A 17 -12.73 2.24 10.52
CA ARG A 17 -11.68 1.22 10.51
C ARG A 17 -10.44 1.70 11.28
N SER A 18 -9.93 2.89 10.97
CA SER A 18 -8.77 3.47 11.65
C SER A 18 -9.00 3.70 13.15
N LYS A 19 -10.23 4.06 13.53
CA LYS A 19 -10.60 4.26 14.95
C LYS A 19 -11.02 2.98 15.66
N HIS A 20 -10.96 1.82 15.00
CA HIS A 20 -11.48 0.54 15.51
C HIS A 20 -12.93 0.61 16.03
N SER A 21 -13.75 1.53 15.51
CA SER A 21 -15.10 1.80 16.00
C SER A 21 -16.18 1.08 15.17
N THR A 22 -17.38 0.94 15.73
CA THR A 22 -18.53 0.42 14.96
C THR A 22 -18.98 1.43 13.90
N CYS A 23 -19.27 0.94 12.69
CA CYS A 23 -19.72 1.76 11.56
C CYS A 23 -21.23 1.52 11.33
N LYS A 24 -22.07 2.34 11.98
CA LYS A 24 -23.53 2.27 11.82
C LYS A 24 -24.01 3.34 10.81
N PRO A 25 -24.92 3.02 9.87
CA PRO A 25 -25.53 4.01 8.97
C PRO A 25 -26.21 5.16 9.72
N SER A 26 -26.15 6.37 9.17
CA SER A 26 -26.91 7.52 9.68
C SER A 26 -28.40 7.41 9.34
N LYS A 27 -29.27 8.10 10.08
CA LYS A 27 -30.72 8.08 9.81
C LYS A 27 -31.06 8.97 8.61
N GLU A 28 -30.30 10.04 8.46
CA GLU A 28 -30.46 11.11 7.50
C GLU A 28 -29.94 10.72 6.11
N ASN A 29 -28.80 10.02 6.07
CA ASN A 29 -28.20 9.48 4.86
C ASN A 29 -27.63 8.07 5.11
N PRO A 30 -28.32 6.99 4.73
CA PRO A 30 -27.88 5.61 4.95
C PRO A 30 -26.53 5.24 4.29
N ASP A 31 -26.10 5.98 3.27
CA ASP A 31 -24.81 5.76 2.60
C ASP A 31 -23.64 6.21 3.46
N VAL A 32 -23.87 7.15 4.38
CA VAL A 32 -22.87 7.71 5.31
C VAL A 32 -23.06 7.12 6.71
N CYS A 33 -21.98 6.87 7.46
CA CYS A 33 -22.09 6.41 8.84
C CYS A 33 -22.41 7.58 9.80
N LYS A 34 -23.05 7.28 10.96
CA LYS A 34 -23.43 8.28 11.98
C LYS A 34 -22.27 9.21 12.36
N TYR A 35 -21.07 8.65 12.50
CA TYR A 35 -19.89 9.40 12.90
C TYR A 35 -19.47 10.40 11.82
N CYS A 36 -19.28 9.92 10.59
CA CYS A 36 -18.88 10.78 9.47
C CYS A 36 -19.95 11.83 9.14
N PHE A 37 -21.23 11.48 9.27
CA PHE A 37 -22.33 12.43 9.09
C PHE A 37 -22.24 13.57 10.13
N LYS A 38 -22.15 13.23 11.42
CA LYS A 38 -22.06 14.23 12.51
C LYS A 38 -20.82 15.12 12.40
N LYS A 39 -19.71 14.57 11.91
CA LYS A 39 -18.43 15.28 11.78
C LYS A 39 -18.20 15.89 10.39
N LYS A 40 -19.17 15.78 9.47
CA LYS A 40 -19.05 16.22 8.07
C LYS A 40 -17.78 15.70 7.38
N LEU A 41 -17.43 14.43 7.65
CA LEU A 41 -16.25 13.77 7.08
C LEU A 41 -16.62 12.97 5.83
N ILE A 42 -15.66 12.80 4.93
CA ILE A 42 -15.79 11.92 3.76
C ILE A 42 -15.91 10.46 4.24
N CYS A 43 -17.04 9.83 3.95
CA CYS A 43 -17.34 8.46 4.39
C CYS A 43 -17.08 7.45 3.27
N VAL A 44 -15.81 7.15 2.99
CA VAL A 44 -15.43 6.14 2.00
C VAL A 44 -15.65 4.74 2.56
N LYS A 45 -16.59 4.00 1.98
CA LYS A 45 -16.77 2.55 2.19
C LYS A 45 -16.18 1.83 0.98
N TYR A 46 -15.17 0.99 1.18
CA TYR A 46 -14.69 0.13 0.12
C TYR A 46 -15.70 -0.98 -0.15
N LYS A 47 -15.96 -1.28 -1.43
CA LYS A 47 -16.72 -2.48 -1.79
C LYS A 47 -15.79 -3.69 -1.70
N PRO A 48 -16.14 -4.77 -0.97
CA PRO A 48 -15.25 -5.92 -0.80
C PRO A 48 -14.79 -6.55 -2.12
N GLN A 49 -15.63 -6.49 -3.16
CA GLN A 49 -15.39 -7.06 -4.48
C GLN A 49 -14.13 -6.55 -5.20
N TYR A 50 -13.60 -5.39 -4.82
CA TYR A 50 -12.37 -4.83 -5.43
C TYR A 50 -11.14 -5.01 -4.54
N ILE A 51 -11.30 -5.46 -3.29
CA ILE A 51 -10.18 -5.61 -2.34
C ILE A 51 -9.26 -6.74 -2.79
N GLU A 52 -9.81 -7.86 -3.22
CA GLU A 52 -9.01 -9.02 -3.63
C GLU A 52 -8.17 -8.73 -4.87
N GLN A 53 -8.77 -8.12 -5.90
CA GLN A 53 -8.05 -7.68 -7.10
C GLN A 53 -6.97 -6.65 -6.78
N GLU A 54 -7.26 -5.72 -5.88
CA GLU A 54 -6.28 -4.70 -5.47
C GLU A 54 -5.12 -5.32 -4.67
N ILE A 55 -5.39 -6.32 -3.81
CA ILE A 55 -4.34 -7.07 -3.11
C ILE A 55 -3.44 -7.80 -4.11
N VAL A 56 -4.02 -8.49 -5.09
CA VAL A 56 -3.25 -9.19 -6.13
C VAL A 56 -2.38 -8.20 -6.90
N ARG A 57 -2.94 -7.05 -7.31
CA ARG A 57 -2.21 -6.00 -8.01
C ARG A 57 -1.06 -5.45 -7.16
N LEU A 58 -1.30 -5.14 -5.89
CA LEU A 58 -0.27 -4.63 -4.99
C LEU A 58 0.84 -5.66 -4.74
N ASN A 59 0.49 -6.93 -4.57
CA ASN A 59 1.48 -8.00 -4.41
C ASN A 59 2.37 -8.15 -5.66
N GLN A 60 1.79 -8.02 -6.86
CA GLN A 60 2.54 -8.04 -8.10
C GLN A 60 3.54 -6.87 -8.18
N VAL A 61 3.09 -5.65 -7.85
CA VAL A 61 3.95 -4.46 -7.81
C VAL A 61 5.10 -4.64 -6.82
N VAL A 62 4.82 -5.18 -5.63
CA VAL A 62 5.84 -5.44 -4.60
C VAL A 62 6.87 -6.46 -5.11
N TYR A 63 6.42 -7.54 -5.75
CA TYR A 63 7.30 -8.56 -6.31
C TYR A 63 8.23 -7.98 -7.39
N GLU A 64 7.68 -7.22 -8.34
CA GLU A 64 8.47 -6.59 -9.41
C GLU A 64 9.55 -5.65 -8.85
N LYS A 65 9.18 -4.83 -7.86
CA LYS A 65 10.12 -3.90 -7.21
C LYS A 65 11.18 -4.62 -6.39
N ASP A 66 10.85 -5.73 -5.74
CA ASP A 66 11.83 -6.56 -5.05
C ASP A 66 12.86 -7.16 -6.01
N GLN A 67 12.44 -7.60 -7.20
CA GLN A 67 13.37 -8.09 -8.24
C GLN A 67 14.27 -6.97 -8.78
N GLU A 68 13.71 -5.79 -9.03
CA GLU A 68 14.47 -4.60 -9.46
C GLU A 68 15.54 -4.22 -8.42
N ILE A 69 15.17 -4.17 -7.15
CA ILE A 69 16.09 -3.90 -6.03
C ILE A 69 17.20 -4.95 -5.96
N LYS A 70 16.88 -6.23 -6.10
CA LYS A 70 17.89 -7.31 -6.11
C LYS A 70 18.86 -7.17 -7.28
N SER A 71 18.36 -6.80 -8.47
CA SER A 71 19.20 -6.57 -9.64
C SER A 71 20.16 -5.40 -9.42
N LEU A 72 19.64 -4.26 -8.94
CA LEU A 72 20.44 -3.07 -8.65
C LEU A 72 21.49 -3.32 -7.57
N HIS A 73 21.16 -4.07 -6.51
CA HIS A 73 22.14 -4.46 -5.50
C HIS A 73 23.29 -5.28 -6.06
N LYS A 74 23.02 -6.24 -6.97
CA LYS A 74 24.08 -7.02 -7.63
C LYS A 74 25.00 -6.11 -8.44
N GLN A 75 24.43 -5.20 -9.23
CA GLN A 75 25.21 -4.23 -10.02
C GLN A 75 26.08 -3.34 -9.13
N LEU A 76 25.53 -2.85 -8.01
CA LEU A 76 26.27 -2.02 -7.06
C LEU A 76 27.49 -2.75 -6.49
N ILE A 77 27.34 -4.02 -6.09
CA ILE A 77 28.45 -4.85 -5.60
C ILE A 77 29.53 -4.99 -6.68
N THR A 78 29.14 -5.27 -7.92
CA THR A 78 30.08 -5.37 -9.04
C THR A 78 30.86 -4.07 -9.26
N PHE A 79 30.18 -2.92 -9.23
CA PHE A 79 30.85 -1.62 -9.36
C PHE A 79 31.82 -1.34 -8.21
N GLN A 80 31.47 -1.71 -6.98
CA GLN A 80 32.35 -1.54 -5.82
C GLN A 80 33.62 -2.39 -5.96
N LEU A 81 33.50 -3.65 -6.40
CA LEU A 81 34.65 -4.52 -6.64
C LEU A 81 35.55 -3.98 -7.76
N LEU A 82 34.95 -3.54 -8.87
CA LEU A 82 35.72 -2.95 -9.98
C LEU A 82 36.47 -1.70 -9.54
N LYS A 83 35.82 -0.83 -8.75
CA LYS A 83 36.46 0.36 -8.20
C LYS A 83 37.69 0.00 -7.36
N GLN A 84 37.56 -0.98 -6.45
CA GLN A 84 38.69 -1.45 -5.64
C GLN A 84 39.83 -2.00 -6.50
N GLN A 85 39.53 -2.76 -7.56
CA GLN A 85 40.53 -3.26 -8.49
C GLN A 85 41.28 -2.12 -9.20
N VAL A 86 40.56 -1.11 -9.68
CA VAL A 86 41.16 0.07 -10.32
C VAL A 86 42.05 0.84 -9.34
N GLU A 87 41.60 1.07 -8.11
CA GLU A 87 42.39 1.73 -7.06
C GLU A 87 43.68 0.95 -6.72
N SER A 88 43.60 -0.38 -6.69
CA SER A 88 44.78 -1.23 -6.45
C SER A 88 45.79 -1.16 -7.59
N LEU A 89 45.32 -1.08 -8.85
CA LEU A 89 46.20 -0.96 -10.02
C LEU A 89 46.95 0.37 -10.02
N PHE A 90 46.28 1.48 -9.69
CA PHE A 90 46.95 2.79 -9.58
C PHE A 90 48.04 2.78 -8.51
N THR A 91 47.76 2.20 -7.34
CA THR A 91 48.76 2.07 -6.27
C THR A 91 50.00 1.30 -6.72
N ILE A 92 49.84 0.23 -7.51
CA ILE A 92 50.97 -0.55 -8.04
C ILE A 92 51.80 0.28 -9.01
N ILE A 93 51.15 0.96 -9.96
CA ILE A 93 51.83 1.80 -10.96
C ILE A 93 52.61 2.94 -10.31
N GLU A 94 52.11 3.53 -9.21
CA GLU A 94 52.81 4.61 -8.49
C GLU A 94 54.01 4.13 -7.67
N LEU A 95 54.14 2.83 -7.41
CA LEU A 95 55.22 2.21 -6.64
C LEU A 95 56.34 1.62 -7.52
N GLU A 96 56.13 1.49 -8.83
CA GLU A 96 57.11 1.07 -9.84
C GLU A 96 57.82 2.27 -10.49
#